data_AF-A0A5D3ABC9-F1
#
_entry.id   AF-A0A5D3ABC9-F1
#
_cell.length_a   1.000
_cell.length_b   1.000
_cell.length_c   1.000
_cell.angle_alpha   90.00
_cell.angle_beta   90.00
_cell.angle_gamma   90.00
#
_symmetry.space_group_name_H-M   'P 1'
#
loop_
_entity.id
_entity.type
_entity.pdbx_description
1 polymer ?
#
loop_
_entity_poly.entity_id
_entity_poly.type
_entity_poly.pdbx_seq_one_letter_code
_entity_poly.pdbx_strand_id
1 'polypeptide(L)'
;MLAWDRLCFPKEIGGLGFRDLHRFNIALLGQQVWRLMSCTDMLCFQVLSAKYFPNGDVLHPKHIDKPSFTWQSIAKAACMLYDGFG
;
A
#
# COMPACT_ATOMS: atom_id res chain seq x y z
N MET A 1 16.35 7.12 11.16
CA MET A 1 16.72 6.57 9.83
C MET A 1 17.20 7.74 8.97
N LEU A 2 18.50 7.96 8.86
CA LEU A 2 19.08 9.01 8.00
C LEU A 2 19.94 8.43 6.85
N ALA A 3 20.23 7.13 6.92
CA ALA A 3 21.09 6.45 5.95
C ALA A 3 20.39 6.18 4.62
N TRP A 4 19.09 5.82 4.63
CA TRP A 4 18.35 5.48 3.40
C TRP A 4 18.08 6.69 2.51
N ASP A 5 17.70 7.84 3.09
CA ASP A 5 17.55 9.09 2.33
C ASP A 5 18.87 9.52 1.68
N ARG A 6 19.99 9.35 2.40
CA ARG A 6 21.32 9.66 1.86
C ARG A 6 21.73 8.77 0.68
N LEU A 7 21.32 7.49 0.69
CA LEU A 7 21.57 6.55 -0.39
C LEU A 7 20.74 6.86 -1.65
N CYS A 8 19.58 7.50 -1.49
CA CYS A 8 18.69 7.86 -2.59
C CYS A 8 19.09 9.14 -3.33
N PHE A 9 20.05 9.92 -2.81
CA PHE A 9 20.56 11.09 -3.54
C PHE A 9 21.27 10.67 -4.84
N PRO A 10 21.20 11.50 -5.89
CA PRO A 10 22.01 11.32 -7.08
C PRO A 10 23.50 11.23 -6.75
N LYS A 11 24.25 10.44 -7.52
CA LYS A 11 25.71 10.31 -7.34
C LYS A 11 26.44 11.65 -7.38
N GLU A 12 25.92 12.61 -8.14
CA GLU A 12 26.47 13.95 -8.28
C GLU A 12 26.47 14.76 -6.97
N ILE A 13 25.63 14.39 -5.99
CA ILE A 13 25.51 15.08 -4.70
C ILE A 13 26.01 14.20 -3.53
N GLY A 14 26.78 13.15 -3.83
CA GLY A 14 27.36 12.25 -2.83
C GLY A 14 26.44 11.12 -2.33
N GLY A 15 25.32 10.86 -3.02
CA GLY A 15 24.49 9.67 -2.79
C GLY A 15 24.88 8.47 -3.66
N LEU A 16 24.18 7.34 -3.53
CA LEU A 16 24.41 6.16 -4.38
C LEU A 16 23.47 6.07 -5.59
N GLY A 17 22.50 6.98 -5.70
CA GLY A 17 21.51 7.00 -6.79
C GLY A 17 20.48 5.89 -6.68
N PHE A 18 20.24 5.34 -5.48
CA PHE A 18 19.20 4.32 -5.30
C PHE A 18 17.80 4.93 -5.46
N ARG A 19 16.89 4.16 -6.04
CA ARG A 19 15.48 4.53 -6.09
C ARG A 19 14.92 4.49 -4.66
N ASP A 20 14.13 5.50 -4.30
CA ASP A 20 13.44 5.54 -3.01
C ASP A 20 12.49 4.33 -2.90
N LEU A 21 12.98 3.29 -2.21
CA LEU A 21 12.26 2.03 -2.00
C LEU A 21 10.96 2.24 -1.23
N HIS A 22 10.89 3.26 -0.39
CA HIS A 22 9.69 3.59 0.35
C HIS A 22 8.61 4.09 -0.60
N ARG A 23 8.94 5.06 -1.47
CA ARG A 23 8.00 5.54 -2.51
C ARG A 23 7.62 4.45 -3.49
N PHE A 24 8.58 3.61 -3.89
CA PHE A 24 8.31 2.49 -4.80
C PHE A 24 7.35 1.47 -4.18
N ASN A 25 7.54 1.13 -2.91
CA ASN A 25 6.63 0.24 -2.19
C ASN A 25 5.23 0.84 -2.03
N ILE A 26 5.12 2.15 -1.78
CA ILE A 26 3.80 2.83 -1.74
C ILE A 26 3.11 2.72 -3.10
N ALA A 27 3.83 2.96 -4.20
CA ALA A 27 3.26 2.83 -5.55
C ALA A 27 2.80 1.40 -5.85
N LEU A 28 3.59 0.39 -5.46
CA LEU A 28 3.21 -1.03 -5.60
C LEU A 28 1.98 -1.38 -4.76
N LEU A 29 1.94 -0.94 -3.50
CA LEU A 29 0.77 -1.13 -2.64
C LEU A 29 -0.46 -0.44 -3.21
N GLY A 30 -0.30 0.76 -3.76
CA GLY A 30 -1.39 1.48 -4.43
C GLY A 30 -1.90 0.76 -5.66
N GLN A 31 -1.00 0.19 -6.48
CA GLN A 31 -1.41 -0.67 -7.60
C GLN A 31 -2.17 -1.92 -7.11
N GLN A 32 -1.78 -2.48 -5.97
CA GLN A 32 -2.48 -3.62 -5.38
C GLN A 32 -3.87 -3.24 -4.86
N VAL A 33 -4.02 -2.07 -4.22
CA VAL A 33 -5.32 -1.50 -3.81
C VAL A 33 -6.21 -1.29 -5.03
N TRP A 34 -5.68 -0.70 -6.10
CA TRP A 34 -6.42 -0.51 -7.36
C TRP A 34 -6.94 -1.83 -7.95
N ARG A 35 -6.10 -2.88 -7.95
CA ARG A 35 -6.50 -4.22 -8.39
C ARG A 35 -7.58 -4.83 -7.50
N LEU A 36 -7.50 -4.62 -6.19
CA LEU A 36 -8.54 -5.04 -5.24
C LEU A 36 -9.87 -4.34 -5.51
N MET A 37 -9.85 -3.06 -5.92
CA MET A 37 -11.09 -2.34 -6.27
C MET A 37 -11.63 -2.72 -7.66
N SER A 38 -10.75 -3.00 -8.62
CA SER A 38 -11.14 -3.22 -10.02
C SER A 38 -11.41 -4.69 -10.38
N CYS A 39 -10.77 -5.64 -9.68
CA CYS A 39 -10.83 -7.06 -10.00
C CYS A 39 -11.41 -7.87 -8.83
N THR A 40 -12.75 -7.94 -8.78
CA THR A 40 -13.49 -8.67 -7.74
C THR A 40 -13.47 -10.20 -7.93
N ASP A 41 -13.14 -10.68 -9.14
CA ASP A 41 -13.15 -12.11 -9.48
C ASP A 41 -11.90 -12.87 -9.00
N MET A 42 -10.92 -12.16 -8.42
CA MET A 42 -9.70 -12.79 -7.95
C MET A 42 -9.93 -13.48 -6.61
N LEU A 43 -9.32 -14.66 -6.42
CA LEU A 43 -9.33 -15.37 -5.12
C LEU A 43 -8.82 -14.47 -3.98
N CYS A 44 -7.81 -13.64 -4.25
CA CYS A 44 -7.30 -12.71 -3.24
C CYS A 44 -8.34 -11.65 -2.84
N PHE A 45 -9.18 -11.18 -3.77
CA PHE A 45 -10.30 -10.31 -3.44
C PHE A 45 -11.31 -11.06 -2.58
N GLN A 46 -11.72 -12.27 -2.94
CA GLN A 46 -12.69 -13.05 -2.18
C GLN A 46 -12.22 -13.35 -0.75
N VAL A 47 -10.95 -13.73 -0.57
CA VAL A 47 -10.35 -14.02 0.74
C VAL A 47 -10.25 -12.74 1.59
N LEU A 48 -9.81 -11.64 0.99
CA LEU A 48 -9.65 -10.38 1.70
C LEU A 48 -10.99 -9.71 1.99
N SER A 49 -11.96 -9.74 1.07
CA SER A 49 -13.30 -9.18 1.27
C SER A 49 -14.05 -9.92 2.36
N ALA A 50 -14.05 -11.26 2.33
CA ALA A 50 -14.69 -12.07 3.37
C ALA A 50 -14.15 -11.78 4.78
N LYS A 51 -12.86 -11.46 4.88
CA LYS A 51 -12.20 -11.20 6.16
C LYS A 51 -12.27 -9.74 6.61
N TYR A 52 -12.03 -8.80 5.70
CA TYR A 52 -11.74 -7.40 6.02
C TYR A 52 -12.79 -6.40 5.53
N PHE A 53 -13.47 -6.66 4.40
CA PHE A 53 -14.47 -5.75 3.83
C PHE A 53 -15.60 -6.53 3.14
N PRO A 54 -16.51 -7.16 3.93
CA PRO A 54 -17.55 -8.02 3.38
C PRO A 54 -18.57 -7.26 2.50
N ASN A 55 -18.66 -5.94 2.67
CA ASN A 55 -19.53 -5.07 1.88
C ASN A 55 -18.92 -4.66 0.52
N GLY A 56 -17.71 -5.13 0.21
CA GLY A 56 -17.01 -4.82 -1.05
C GLY A 56 -16.23 -3.50 -1.04
N ASP A 57 -16.32 -2.72 0.04
CA ASP A 57 -15.60 -1.44 0.14
C ASP A 57 -14.24 -1.60 0.83
N VAL A 58 -13.18 -1.57 0.03
CA VAL A 58 -11.78 -1.65 0.49
C VAL A 58 -11.38 -0.42 1.32
N LEU A 59 -12.01 0.74 1.08
CA LEU A 59 -11.70 1.99 1.77
C LEU A 59 -12.33 2.07 3.16
N HIS A 60 -13.41 1.33 3.38
CA HIS A 60 -14.13 1.26 4.66
C HIS A 60 -14.13 -0.18 5.21
N PRO A 61 -12.97 -0.71 5.62
CA PRO A 61 -12.90 -2.06 6.16
C PRO A 61 -13.47 -2.16 7.57
N LYS A 62 -13.91 -3.37 7.93
CA LYS A 62 -14.36 -3.72 9.27
C LYS A 62 -13.19 -3.60 10.27
N HIS A 63 -13.50 -3.14 11.48
CA HIS A 63 -12.55 -3.16 12.58
C HIS A 63 -12.19 -4.61 12.98
N ILE A 64 -10.90 -4.92 13.02
CA ILE A 64 -10.36 -6.22 13.42
C ILE A 64 -9.23 -5.97 14.43
N ASP A 65 -9.27 -6.64 15.58
CA ASP A 65 -8.29 -6.43 16.67
C ASP A 65 -6.87 -6.85 16.29
N LYS A 66 -6.72 -7.84 15.40
CA LYS A 66 -5.42 -8.37 14.93
C LYS A 66 -5.41 -8.59 13.42
N PRO A 67 -5.31 -7.52 12.62
CA PRO A 67 -5.19 -7.65 11.17
C PRO A 67 -3.82 -8.23 10.80
N SER A 68 -3.72 -8.84 9.62
CA SER A 68 -2.42 -9.32 9.12
C SER A 68 -1.55 -8.12 8.76
N PHE A 69 -0.23 -8.28 8.86
CA PHE A 69 0.71 -7.23 8.48
C PHE A 69 0.52 -6.77 7.01
N THR A 70 0.25 -7.73 6.13
CA THR A 70 -0.09 -7.47 4.73
C THR A 70 -1.33 -6.60 4.60
N TRP A 71 -2.39 -6.89 5.35
CA TRP A 71 -3.61 -6.08 5.33
C TRP A 71 -3.38 -4.68 5.88
N GLN A 72 -2.66 -4.55 7.00
CA GLN A 72 -2.30 -3.24 7.55
C GLN A 72 -1.56 -2.37 6.52
N SER A 73 -0.64 -2.97 5.75
CA SER A 73 0.10 -2.26 4.70
C SER A 73 -0.81 -1.80 3.55
N ILE A 74 -1.73 -2.67 3.10
CA ILE A 74 -2.70 -2.36 2.05
C ILE A 74 -3.70 -1.29 2.52
N ALA A 75 -4.27 -1.44 3.72
CA ALA A 75 -5.22 -0.48 4.28
C ALA A 75 -4.58 0.90 4.49
N LYS A 76 -3.34 0.94 4.97
CA LYS A 76 -2.60 2.20 5.11
C LYS A 76 -2.34 2.86 3.75
N ALA A 77 -1.97 2.08 2.73
CA ALA A 77 -1.81 2.60 1.37
C ALA A 77 -3.14 3.08 0.77
N ALA A 78 -4.24 2.38 1.02
CA ALA A 78 -5.57 2.77 0.58
C ALA A 78 -6.00 4.11 1.20
N CYS A 79 -5.76 4.29 2.50
CA CYS A 79 -6.00 5.56 3.20
C CYS A 79 -5.12 6.69 2.66
N MET A 80 -3.82 6.45 2.43
CA MET A 80 -2.94 7.46 1.82
C MET A 80 -3.37 7.86 0.41
N LEU A 81 -3.89 6.91 -0.38
CA LEU A 81 -4.43 7.20 -1.71
C LEU A 81 -5.70 8.03 -1.61
N TYR A 82 -6.60 7.70 -0.69
CA TYR A 82 -7.81 8.49 -0.47
C TYR A 82 -7.47 9.95 -0.07
N ASP A 83 -6.55 10.13 0.88
CA ASP A 83 -6.11 11.46 1.33
C ASP A 83 -5.32 12.23 0.25
N GLY A 84 -4.62 11.54 -0.64
CA GLY A 84 -3.79 12.16 -1.69
C GLY A 84 -4.57 12.55 -2.95
N PHE A 85 -5.77 12.00 -3.17
CA PHE A 85 -6.65 12.32 -4.29
C PHE A 85 -7.93 13.07 -3.88
N GLY A 86 -8.18 13.26 -2.58
CA GLY A 86 -9.32 13.97 -2.00
C GLY A 86 -9.16 15.49 -1.94
#